data_AF-A0A3Z2MZL3-F1
#
_entry.id   AF-A0A3Z2MZL3-F1
#
_cell.length_a   1.000
_cell.length_b   1.000
_cell.length_c   1.000
_cell.angle_alpha   90.00
_cell.angle_beta   90.00
_cell.angle_gamma   90.00
#
_symmetry.space_group_name_H-M   'P 1'
#
loop_
_entity.id
_entity.type
_entity.pdbx_description
1 polymer ?
#
loop_
_entity_poly.entity_id
_entity_poly.type
_entity_poly.pdbx_seq_one_letter_code
_entity_poly.pdbx_strand_id
1 'polypeptide(L)'
;MKFSDVVDNRLYVTQIKTGMKIAIPLSLTLEAPGLRLGTVIDRCRLVSRTDIMISAGIRKNSPTGNIHPDGLTKTFVKARKASGVNFSNNPPTFHEIRSLAGRLYKNEHGEVFAQKLLGHTLANTTKLYLDERDDKAYMML
;
A
#
# COMPACT_ATOMS: atom_id res chain seq x y z
N MET A 1 -5.62 -5.77 -9.52
CA MET A 1 -6.50 -5.96 -8.36
C MET A 1 -7.92 -5.64 -8.77
N LYS A 2 -8.70 -6.69 -8.97
CA LYS A 2 -10.13 -6.68 -9.29
C LYS A 2 -10.92 -7.18 -8.09
N PHE A 3 -12.21 -6.87 -8.01
CA PHE A 3 -13.06 -7.43 -6.96
C PHE A 3 -13.16 -8.97 -7.02
N SER A 4 -13.00 -9.55 -8.21
CA SER A 4 -12.93 -11.00 -8.42
C SER A 4 -11.67 -11.65 -7.85
N ASP A 5 -10.64 -10.87 -7.50
CA ASP A 5 -9.42 -11.39 -6.86
C ASP A 5 -9.66 -11.71 -5.36
N VAL A 6 -10.87 -11.44 -4.85
CA VAL A 6 -11.30 -11.82 -3.51
C VAL A 6 -12.01 -13.17 -3.56
N VAL A 7 -11.40 -14.18 -2.93
CA VAL A 7 -11.92 -15.55 -2.84
C VAL A 7 -11.73 -16.03 -1.40
N ASP A 8 -12.71 -16.72 -0.82
CA ASP A 8 -12.65 -17.31 0.53
C ASP A 8 -12.13 -16.34 1.62
N ASN A 9 -12.68 -15.12 1.65
CA ASN A 9 -12.28 -14.05 2.58
C ASN A 9 -10.79 -13.67 2.51
N ARG A 10 -10.16 -13.84 1.35
CA ARG A 10 -8.77 -13.44 1.07
C ARG A 10 -8.66 -12.69 -0.24
N LEU A 11 -7.83 -11.64 -0.25
CA LEU A 11 -7.42 -10.94 -1.45
C LEU A 11 -6.16 -11.62 -2.01
N TYR A 12 -6.26 -12.17 -3.22
CA TYR A 12 -5.14 -12.78 -3.92
C TYR A 12 -4.42 -11.73 -4.76
N VAL A 13 -3.11 -11.61 -4.57
CA VAL A 13 -2.26 -10.64 -5.28
C VAL A 13 -1.07 -11.37 -5.90
N THR A 14 -0.87 -11.15 -7.19
CA THR A 14 0.40 -11.49 -7.88
C THR A 14 1.17 -10.21 -8.11
N GLN A 15 2.35 -10.08 -7.51
CA GLN A 15 3.20 -8.91 -7.68
C GLN A 15 3.82 -8.89 -9.08
N ILE A 16 3.60 -7.82 -9.83
CA ILE A 16 4.08 -7.69 -11.22
C ILE A 16 5.61 -7.78 -11.29
N LYS A 17 6.33 -7.14 -10.37
CA LYS A 17 7.80 -7.04 -10.41
C LYS A 17 8.50 -8.38 -10.14
N THR A 18 7.97 -9.17 -9.21
CA THR A 18 8.66 -10.38 -8.67
C THR A 18 7.94 -11.67 -9.01
N GLY A 19 6.69 -11.62 -9.47
CA GLY A 19 5.83 -12.78 -9.64
C GLY A 19 5.32 -13.38 -8.32
N MET A 20 5.68 -12.82 -7.16
CA MET A 20 5.30 -13.33 -5.85
C MET A 20 3.78 -13.32 -5.68
N LYS A 21 3.22 -14.45 -5.25
CA LYS A 21 1.79 -14.64 -5.00
C LYS A 21 1.49 -14.62 -3.50
N ILE A 22 0.54 -13.79 -3.08
CA ILE A 22 0.18 -13.59 -1.67
C ILE A 22 -1.34 -13.64 -1.55
N ALA A 23 -1.84 -14.30 -0.51
CA ALA A 23 -3.26 -14.31 -0.16
C ALA A 23 -3.47 -13.60 1.18
N ILE A 24 -3.99 -12.37 1.13
CA ILE A 24 -4.11 -11.47 2.28
C ILE A 24 -5.51 -11.62 2.90
N PRO A 25 -5.65 -12.00 4.18
CA PRO A 25 -6.97 -12.18 4.79
C PRO A 25 -7.70 -10.83 4.92
N LEU A 26 -9.00 -10.80 4.60
CA LEU A 26 -9.82 -9.58 4.72
C LEU A 26 -10.03 -9.13 6.18
N SER A 27 -9.76 -10.03 7.14
CA SER A 27 -9.70 -9.71 8.56
C SER A 27 -8.43 -8.97 8.97
N LEU A 28 -7.43 -8.83 8.10
CA LEU A 28 -6.20 -8.11 8.43
C LEU A 28 -6.53 -6.67 8.84
N THR A 29 -6.10 -6.30 10.03
CA THR A 29 -6.19 -4.95 10.57
C THR A 29 -4.81 -4.31 10.63
N LEU A 30 -4.81 -2.99 10.64
CA LEU A 30 -3.67 -2.17 11.00
C LEU A 30 -4.21 -1.13 11.99
N GLU A 31 -3.85 -1.29 13.25
CA GLU A 31 -4.46 -0.54 14.37
C GLU A 31 -4.03 0.92 14.35
N ALA A 32 -2.77 1.22 14.01
CA ALA A 32 -2.27 2.59 13.99
C ALA A 32 -3.13 3.58 13.17
N PRO A 33 -3.58 3.26 11.94
CA PRO A 33 -4.55 4.07 11.20
C PRO A 33 -6.02 3.62 11.38
N GLY A 34 -6.30 2.61 12.22
CA GLY A 34 -7.65 2.07 12.44
C GLY A 34 -8.28 1.46 11.17
N LEU A 35 -7.50 0.73 10.38
CA LEU A 35 -7.93 0.19 9.09
C LEU A 35 -8.11 -1.32 9.15
N ARG A 36 -9.17 -1.81 8.50
CA ARG A 36 -9.39 -3.24 8.20
C ARG A 36 -9.50 -3.45 6.71
N LEU A 37 -8.78 -4.42 6.15
CA LEU A 37 -8.71 -4.64 4.70
C LEU A 37 -10.10 -4.86 4.07
N GLY A 38 -10.93 -5.72 4.67
CA GLY A 38 -12.30 -5.97 4.17
C GLY A 38 -13.12 -4.69 4.08
N THR A 39 -13.10 -3.86 5.14
CA THR A 39 -13.81 -2.57 5.17
C THR A 39 -13.29 -1.60 4.11
N VAL A 40 -11.97 -1.56 3.85
CA VAL A 40 -11.40 -0.72 2.79
C VAL A 40 -11.87 -1.19 1.41
N ILE A 41 -11.91 -2.51 1.16
CA ILE A 41 -12.42 -3.07 -0.11
C ILE A 41 -13.92 -2.76 -0.28
N ASP A 42 -14.72 -2.85 0.78
CA ASP A 42 -16.14 -2.50 0.71
C ASP A 42 -16.34 -1.02 0.40
N ARG A 43 -15.52 -0.12 0.97
CA ARG A 43 -15.51 1.30 0.57
C ARG A 43 -15.18 1.48 -0.91
N CYS A 44 -14.21 0.72 -1.43
CA CYS A 44 -13.90 0.72 -2.86
C CYS A 44 -15.10 0.26 -3.71
N ARG A 45 -15.86 -0.75 -3.27
CA ARG A 45 -17.07 -1.22 -3.98
C ARG A 45 -18.16 -0.15 -4.08
N LEU A 46 -18.31 0.68 -3.05
CA LEU A 46 -19.32 1.75 -3.04
C LEU A 46 -19.03 2.85 -4.07
N VAL A 47 -17.75 3.11 -4.36
CA VAL A 47 -17.33 4.21 -5.23
C VAL A 47 -16.94 3.77 -6.64
N SER A 48 -16.40 2.56 -6.79
CA SER A 48 -15.98 2.04 -8.09
C SER A 48 -17.20 1.66 -8.93
N ARG A 49 -17.19 2.05 -10.20
CA ARG A 49 -18.21 1.68 -11.18
C ARG A 49 -17.71 0.63 -12.18
N THR A 50 -16.61 -0.04 -11.86
CA THR A 50 -15.97 -1.06 -12.68
C THR A 50 -15.66 -2.32 -11.85
N ASP A 51 -15.09 -3.34 -12.48
CA ASP A 51 -14.62 -4.56 -11.81
C ASP A 51 -13.30 -4.36 -11.01
N ILE A 52 -12.70 -3.17 -11.07
CA ILE A 52 -11.40 -2.85 -10.48
C ILE A 52 -11.60 -2.08 -9.17
N MET A 53 -10.82 -2.44 -8.15
CA MET A 53 -10.92 -1.83 -6.81
C MET A 53 -10.57 -0.33 -6.80
N ILE A 54 -9.54 0.06 -7.54
CA ILE A 54 -9.10 1.45 -7.68
C ILE A 54 -9.29 1.87 -9.14
N SER A 55 -10.36 2.63 -9.40
CA SER A 55 -10.79 3.03 -10.74
C SER A 55 -10.99 4.54 -10.87
N ALA A 56 -10.69 5.09 -12.05
CA ALA A 56 -11.01 6.48 -12.41
C ALA A 56 -12.44 6.65 -13.00
N GLY A 57 -13.22 5.56 -13.02
CA GLY A 57 -14.53 5.47 -13.66
C GLY A 57 -14.44 5.27 -15.18
N ILE A 58 -15.53 4.81 -15.79
CA ILE A 58 -15.64 4.61 -17.24
C ILE A 58 -15.73 5.97 -17.94
N ARG A 59 -14.89 6.19 -18.94
CA ARG A 59 -14.87 7.41 -19.79
C ARG A 59 -14.65 7.01 -21.23
N LYS A 60 -14.98 7.91 -22.18
CA LYS A 60 -14.78 7.69 -23.63
C LYS A 60 -13.37 7.20 -23.97
N ASN A 61 -12.34 7.76 -23.31
CA ASN A 61 -10.93 7.42 -23.52
C ASN A 61 -10.37 6.45 -22.45
N SER A 62 -11.21 5.95 -21.54
CA SER A 62 -10.85 4.94 -20.53
C SER A 62 -12.04 4.00 -20.31
N PRO A 63 -12.30 3.10 -21.27
CA PRO A 63 -13.49 2.25 -21.25
C PRO A 63 -13.48 1.23 -20.11
N THR A 64 -12.29 0.84 -19.62
CA THR A 64 -12.12 -0.07 -18.49
C THR A 64 -12.06 0.65 -17.14
N GLY A 65 -11.91 1.98 -17.14
CA GLY A 65 -11.72 2.77 -15.93
C GLY A 65 -10.40 2.49 -15.18
N ASN A 66 -9.41 1.88 -15.84
CA ASN A 66 -8.08 1.65 -15.26
C ASN A 66 -7.38 2.98 -14.93
N ILE A 67 -6.57 2.97 -13.88
CA ILE A 67 -5.69 4.10 -13.53
C ILE A 67 -4.26 3.75 -13.93
N HIS A 68 -3.61 4.66 -14.67
CA HIS A 68 -2.17 4.55 -14.95
C HIS A 68 -1.36 4.83 -13.66
N PRO A 69 -0.32 4.04 -13.33
CA PRO A 69 0.49 4.26 -12.12
C PRO A 69 1.02 5.69 -11.95
N ASP A 70 1.47 6.34 -13.04
CA ASP A 70 1.90 7.73 -13.00
C ASP A 70 0.80 8.70 -12.54
N GLY A 71 -0.46 8.40 -12.87
CA GLY A 71 -1.62 9.17 -12.42
C GLY A 71 -1.76 9.13 -10.89
N LEU A 72 -1.57 7.96 -10.29
CA LEU A 72 -1.56 7.80 -8.82
C LEU A 72 -0.41 8.57 -8.19
N THR A 73 0.81 8.41 -8.71
CA THR A 73 2.00 9.10 -8.17
C THR A 73 1.86 10.63 -8.26
N LYS A 74 1.40 11.16 -9.40
CA LYS A 74 1.16 12.60 -9.57
C LYS A 74 0.07 13.12 -8.64
N THR A 75 -1.01 12.35 -8.46
CA THR A 75 -2.13 12.73 -7.58
C THR A 75 -1.70 12.73 -6.12
N PHE A 76 -0.90 11.74 -5.71
CA PHE A 76 -0.29 11.71 -4.38
C PHE A 76 0.61 12.92 -4.14
N VAL A 77 1.47 13.30 -5.11
CA VAL A 77 2.30 14.51 -4.98
C VAL A 77 1.45 15.76 -4.82
N LYS A 78 0.32 15.88 -5.53
CA LYS A 78 -0.63 17.00 -5.35
C LYS A 78 -1.22 16.99 -3.94
N ALA A 79 -1.69 15.85 -3.45
CA ALA A 79 -2.24 15.71 -2.09
C ALA A 79 -1.20 16.04 -1.01
N ARG A 80 0.04 15.55 -1.17
CA ARG A 80 1.17 15.84 -0.28
C ARG A 80 1.51 17.34 -0.23
N LYS A 81 1.45 18.05 -1.38
CA LYS A 81 1.64 19.50 -1.40
C LYS A 81 0.48 20.23 -0.72
N ALA A 82 -0.74 19.75 -0.92
CA ALA A 82 -1.94 20.33 -0.33
C ALA A 82 -2.05 20.11 1.19
N SER A 83 -1.34 19.14 1.76
CA SER A 83 -1.39 18.87 3.21
C SER A 83 -0.68 19.94 4.05
N GLY A 84 0.13 20.81 3.44
CA GLY A 84 0.88 21.86 4.15
C GLY A 84 2.00 21.33 5.06
N VAL A 85 2.31 20.03 4.99
CA VAL A 85 3.39 19.43 5.78
C VAL A 85 4.73 19.80 5.15
N ASN A 86 5.65 20.30 5.98
CA ASN A 86 7.02 20.59 5.55
C ASN A 86 7.84 19.30 5.52
N PHE A 87 8.44 19.02 4.37
CA PHE A 87 9.33 17.89 4.17
C PHE A 87 10.74 18.40 3.87
N SER A 88 11.74 17.52 4.02
CA SER A 88 13.11 17.78 3.57
C SER A 88 13.20 17.87 2.04
N ASN A 89 14.41 18.08 1.53
CA ASN A 89 14.69 18.20 0.08
C ASN A 89 14.21 16.99 -0.75
N ASN A 90 14.02 15.83 -0.11
CA ASN A 90 13.55 14.60 -0.74
C ASN A 90 12.23 14.14 -0.11
N PRO A 91 11.09 14.79 -0.45
CA PRO A 91 9.81 14.49 0.17
C PRO A 91 9.31 13.08 -0.23
N PRO A 92 8.62 12.36 0.68
CA PRO A 92 8.24 10.96 0.49
C PRO A 92 7.33 10.80 -0.72
N THR A 93 7.57 9.77 -1.53
CA THR A 93 6.78 9.48 -2.75
C THR A 93 5.63 8.52 -2.45
N PHE A 94 4.78 8.25 -3.44
CA PHE A 94 3.70 7.25 -3.29
C PHE A 94 4.23 5.87 -2.88
N HIS A 95 5.45 5.51 -3.31
CA HIS A 95 6.08 4.24 -2.96
C HIS A 95 6.41 4.13 -1.46
N GLU A 96 6.61 5.26 -0.76
CA GLU A 96 6.92 5.28 0.66
C GLU A 96 5.75 4.79 1.54
N ILE A 97 4.52 4.74 1.00
CA ILE A 97 3.38 4.09 1.68
C ILE A 97 3.68 2.61 1.96
N ARG A 98 4.43 1.94 1.06
CA ARG A 98 4.82 0.55 1.24
C ARG A 98 5.83 0.37 2.38
N SER A 99 6.79 1.30 2.50
CA SER A 99 7.75 1.35 3.60
C SER A 99 7.03 1.60 4.94
N LEU A 100 6.15 2.60 4.98
CA LEU A 100 5.32 2.89 6.14
C LEU A 100 4.49 1.68 6.58
N ALA A 101 3.79 1.02 5.64
CA ALA A 101 3.03 -0.19 5.95
C ALA A 101 3.93 -1.29 6.51
N GLY A 102 5.11 -1.52 5.92
CA GLY A 102 6.09 -2.49 6.42
C GLY A 102 6.46 -2.24 7.88
N ARG A 103 6.79 -0.99 8.24
CA ARG A 103 7.15 -0.61 9.61
C ARG A 103 5.98 -0.76 10.59
N LEU A 104 4.78 -0.32 10.22
CA LEU A 104 3.61 -0.45 11.09
C LEU A 104 3.26 -1.92 11.33
N TYR A 105 3.22 -2.75 10.29
CA TYR A 105 2.97 -4.20 10.45
C TYR A 105 4.10 -4.92 11.20
N LYS A 106 5.36 -4.46 11.07
CA LYS A 106 6.47 -4.99 11.88
C LYS A 106 6.22 -4.71 13.36
N ASN A 107 5.79 -3.50 13.70
CA ASN A 107 5.53 -3.10 15.08
C ASN A 107 4.33 -3.87 15.67
N GLU A 108 3.28 -4.08 14.88
CA GLU A 108 2.05 -4.74 15.36
C GLU A 108 2.12 -6.28 15.33
N HIS A 109 2.83 -6.89 14.37
CA HIS A 109 2.81 -8.34 14.13
C HIS A 109 4.19 -9.00 13.96
N GLY A 110 5.26 -8.23 14.12
CA GLY A 110 6.63 -8.70 14.00
C GLY A 110 7.19 -8.69 12.57
N GLU A 111 8.52 -8.72 12.48
CA GLU A 111 9.28 -8.59 11.23
C GLU A 111 8.96 -9.69 10.22
N VAL A 112 8.80 -10.94 10.67
CA VAL A 112 8.48 -12.07 9.80
C VAL A 112 7.13 -11.89 9.10
N PHE A 113 6.14 -11.35 9.81
CA PHE A 113 4.84 -11.05 9.22
C PHE A 113 4.96 -9.95 8.16
N ALA A 114 5.61 -8.83 8.51
CA ALA A 114 5.83 -7.72 7.60
C ALA A 114 6.59 -8.16 6.32
N GLN A 115 7.64 -8.96 6.45
CA GLN A 115 8.37 -9.52 5.32
C GLN A 115 7.48 -10.34 4.38
N LYS A 116 6.66 -11.24 4.93
CA LYS A 116 5.73 -12.08 4.16
C LYS A 116 4.67 -11.24 3.46
N LEU A 117 4.10 -10.25 4.14
CA LEU A 117 3.11 -9.34 3.57
C LEU A 117 3.68 -8.51 2.42
N LEU A 118 4.92 -8.05 2.56
CA LEU A 118 5.63 -7.37 1.48
C LEU A 118 6.02 -8.34 0.35
N GLY A 119 6.02 -9.65 0.55
CA GLY A 119 6.41 -10.62 -0.48
C GLY A 119 7.90 -10.59 -0.79
N HIS A 120 8.74 -10.30 0.22
CA HIS A 120 10.19 -10.32 0.08
C HIS A 120 10.75 -11.69 0.46
N THR A 121 11.44 -12.33 -0.47
CA THR A 121 12.09 -13.62 -0.23
C THR A 121 13.31 -13.49 0.70
N LEU A 122 14.06 -12.38 0.59
CA LEU A 122 15.27 -12.12 1.37
C LEU A 122 15.01 -11.10 2.47
N ALA A 123 15.48 -11.39 3.69
CA ALA A 123 15.38 -10.49 4.83
C ALA A 123 16.05 -9.13 4.58
N ASN A 124 17.15 -9.10 3.81
CA ASN A 124 17.86 -7.86 3.48
C ASN A 124 16.99 -6.88 2.68
N THR A 125 16.08 -7.37 1.82
CA THR A 125 15.14 -6.49 1.13
C THR A 125 14.14 -5.89 2.11
N THR A 126 13.67 -6.66 3.08
CA THR A 126 12.78 -6.16 4.15
C THR A 126 13.45 -5.09 4.99
N LYS A 127 14.72 -5.27 5.37
CA LYS A 127 15.48 -4.28 6.16
C LYS A 127 15.47 -2.89 5.52
N LEU A 128 15.61 -2.77 4.20
CA LEU A 128 15.55 -1.49 3.49
C LEU A 128 14.18 -0.76 3.61
N TYR A 129 13.09 -1.51 3.77
CA TYR A 129 11.74 -0.96 3.98
C TYR A 129 11.42 -0.75 5.47
N LEU A 130 12.15 -1.40 6.37
CA LEU A 130 11.97 -1.26 7.82
C LEU A 130 12.89 -0.19 8.42
N ASP A 131 13.85 0.28 7.65
CA ASP A 131 14.73 1.38 8.01
C ASP A 131 13.93 2.70 8.04
N GLU A 132 13.94 3.37 9.18
CA GLU A 132 13.27 4.66 9.39
C GLU A 132 14.00 5.81 8.69
N ARG A 133 15.23 5.57 8.23
CA ARG A 133 16.10 6.54 7.54
C ARG A 133 16.18 7.86 8.31
N ASP A 134 16.21 7.75 9.63
CA ASP A 134 16.23 8.90 10.51
C ASP A 134 17.67 9.41 10.65
N ASP A 135 17.97 10.52 9.98
CA ASP A 135 19.25 11.24 10.10
C ASP A 135 19.39 11.97 11.46
N LYS A 136 18.44 11.79 12.41
CA LYS A 136 18.38 12.51 13.70
C LYS A 136 18.28 11.63 14.95
N ALA A 137 18.66 10.36 14.90
CA ALA A 137 18.68 9.53 16.10
C ALA A 137 19.94 9.80 16.94
N TYR A 138 19.85 10.66 17.96
CA TYR A 138 20.76 10.58 19.09
C TYR A 138 20.50 9.25 19.81
N MET A 139 21.51 8.38 19.86
CA MET A 139 21.47 7.16 20.69
C MET A 139 21.57 7.58 22.16
N MET A 140 20.48 7.49 22.90
CA MET A 140 20.54 7.53 24.36
C MET A 140 21.12 6.19 24.82
N LEU A 141 22.30 6.24 25.45
CA LEU A 141 22.96 5.12 26.12
C LEU A 141 22.18 4.69 27.37
#